data_AF-A0A7W6JST3-F1
#
_entry.id   AF-A0A7W6JST3-F1
#
_cell.length_a   1.000
_cell.length_b   1.000
_cell.length_c   1.000
_cell.angle_alpha   90.00
_cell.angle_beta   90.00
_cell.angle_gamma   90.00
#
_symmetry.space_group_name_H-M   'P 1'
#
loop_
_entity.id
_entity.type
_entity.pdbx_description
1 polymer ?
#
loop_
_entity_poly.entity_id
_entity_poly.type
_entity_poly.pdbx_seq_one_letter_code
_entity_poly.pdbx_strand_id
1 'polypeptide(L)'
;MLVAAFTWILLVNFWTILRFWQDKRRAIAGARRIPEADLLGLALIGGSPGALAARRLFRHKTRKQPFTTWLWLIALAQMGCGAGLLAFILRG
;
A
#
# COMPACT_ATOMS: atom_id res chain seq x y z
N MET A 1 -8.93 -15.84 -15.14
CA MET A 1 -9.06 -15.50 -13.71
C MET A 1 -7.73 -15.05 -13.10
N LEU A 2 -6.66 -15.85 -13.17
CA LEU A 2 -5.33 -15.47 -12.65
C LEU A 2 -4.75 -14.20 -13.30
N VAL A 3 -4.83 -14.09 -14.63
CA VAL A 3 -4.36 -12.90 -15.37
C VAL A 3 -5.08 -11.64 -14.89
N ALA A 4 -6.42 -11.69 -14.75
CA ALA A 4 -7.21 -10.55 -14.28
C ALA A 4 -6.83 -10.12 -12.85
N ALA A 5 -6.61 -11.08 -11.95
CA ALA A 5 -6.15 -10.80 -10.58
C ALA A 5 -4.75 -10.16 -10.57
N PHE A 6 -3.84 -10.66 -11.42
CA PHE A 6 -2.49 -10.10 -11.55
C PHE A 6 -2.51 -8.66 -12.09
N THR A 7 -3.29 -8.42 -13.14
CA THR A 7 -3.50 -7.08 -13.72
C THR A 7 -4.09 -6.13 -12.70
N TRP A 8 -5.10 -6.57 -11.94
CA TRP A 8 -5.70 -5.77 -10.87
C TRP A 8 -4.68 -5.34 -9.82
N ILE A 9 -3.88 -6.29 -9.31
CA ILE A 9 -2.84 -6.00 -8.32
C ILE A 9 -1.82 -5.00 -8.87
N LEU A 10 -1.36 -5.19 -10.11
CA LEU A 10 -0.41 -4.27 -10.73
C LEU A 10 -0.98 -2.84 -10.86
N LEU A 11 -2.24 -2.71 -11.29
CA LEU A 11 -2.91 -1.41 -11.40
C LEU A 11 -3.05 -0.72 -10.04
N VAL A 12 -3.49 -1.44 -9.01
CA VAL A 12 -3.62 -0.89 -7.65
C VAL A 12 -2.26 -0.45 -7.10
N ASN A 13 -1.21 -1.24 -7.32
CA ASN A 13 0.15 -0.89 -6.87
C ASN A 13 0.69 0.33 -7.61
N PHE A 14 0.49 0.40 -8.92
CA PHE A 14 0.89 1.56 -9.72
C PHE A 14 0.13 2.83 -9.28
N TRP A 15 -1.18 2.73 -9.08
CA TRP A 15 -2.01 3.82 -8.59
C TRP A 15 -1.57 4.30 -7.20
N THR A 16 -1.23 3.37 -6.32
CA THR A 16 -0.69 3.68 -4.99
C THR A 16 0.60 4.49 -5.09
N ILE A 17 1.54 4.07 -5.93
CA ILE A 17 2.80 4.81 -6.15
C ILE A 17 2.54 6.21 -6.70
N LEU A 18 1.63 6.35 -7.67
CA LEU A 18 1.23 7.65 -8.22
C LEU A 18 0.65 8.57 -7.14
N ARG A 19 -0.17 8.05 -6.23
CA ARG A 19 -0.77 8.84 -5.15
C ARG A 19 0.28 9.39 -4.19
N PHE A 20 1.28 8.57 -3.83
CA PHE A 20 2.43 9.03 -3.05
C PHE A 20 3.28 10.07 -3.80
N TRP A 21 3.46 9.90 -5.11
CA TRP A 21 4.16 10.90 -5.92
C TRP A 21 3.41 12.22 -5.97
N GLN A 22 2.09 12.18 -6.15
CA GLN A 22 1.23 13.36 -6.10
C GLN A 22 1.32 14.06 -4.74
N ASP A 23 1.33 13.32 -3.64
CA ASP A 23 1.51 13.92 -2.32
C ASP A 23 2.85 14.65 -2.20
N LYS A 24 3.94 14.04 -2.69
CA LYS A 24 5.26 14.68 -2.73
C LYS A 24 5.24 15.97 -3.57
N ARG A 25 4.60 15.97 -4.74
CA ARG A 25 4.47 17.18 -5.57
C ARG A 25 3.66 18.26 -4.86
N ARG A 26 2.56 17.91 -4.20
CA ARG A 26 1.74 18.85 -3.42
C ARG A 26 2.53 19.44 -2.26
N ALA A 27 3.36 18.63 -1.59
CA ALA A 27 4.24 19.09 -0.52
C ALA A 27 5.29 20.10 -1.03
N ILE A 28 5.83 19.92 -2.23
CA ILE A 28 6.76 20.87 -2.87
C ILE A 28 6.03 22.15 -3.29
N ALA A 29 4.82 22.02 -3.85
CA ALA A 29 4.02 23.15 -4.31
C ALA A 29 3.31 23.92 -3.17
N GLY A 30 3.52 23.56 -1.90
CA GLY A 30 2.83 24.19 -0.76
C GLY A 30 1.32 23.92 -0.71
N ALA A 31 0.82 22.98 -1.51
CA ALA A 31 -0.59 22.64 -1.58
C ALA A 31 -1.02 21.70 -0.45
N ARG A 32 -2.35 21.55 -0.28
CA ARG A 32 -2.93 20.63 0.72
C ARG A 32 -2.48 19.19 0.45
N ARG A 33 -1.77 18.62 1.42
CA ARG A 33 -1.29 17.22 1.39
C ARG A 33 -2.46 16.24 1.44
N ILE A 34 -2.22 15.05 0.92
CA ILE A 34 -3.17 13.94 0.86
C ILE A 34 -3.29 13.33 2.26
N PRO A 35 -4.51 13.06 2.76
CA PRO A 35 -4.69 12.42 4.05
C PRO A 35 -4.02 11.04 4.10
N GLU A 36 -3.38 10.71 5.22
CA GLU A 36 -2.75 9.40 5.43
C GLU A 36 -3.74 8.24 5.32
N ALA A 37 -5.00 8.45 5.70
CA ALA A 37 -6.06 7.47 5.59
C ALA A 37 -6.30 7.02 4.13
N ASP A 38 -6.19 7.93 3.17
CA ASP A 38 -6.39 7.65 1.74
C ASP A 38 -5.29 6.71 1.21
N LEU A 39 -4.05 6.97 1.65
CA LEU A 39 -2.87 6.15 1.32
C LEU A 39 -2.92 4.77 2.00
N LEU A 40 -3.40 4.69 3.25
CA LEU A 40 -3.60 3.43 3.97
C LEU A 40 -4.74 2.60 3.36
N GLY A 41 -5.81 3.24 2.90
CA GLY A 41 -6.90 2.56 2.20
C GLY A 41 -6.42 1.88 0.91
N LEU A 42 -5.57 2.54 0.13
CA LEU A 42 -4.95 1.93 -1.06
C LEU A 42 -4.07 0.73 -0.70
N ALA A 43 -3.31 0.80 0.39
CA ALA A 43 -2.56 -0.35 0.88
C ALA A 43 -3.49 -1.51 1.28
N LEU A 44 -4.57 -1.22 2.00
CA LEU A 44 -5.54 -2.22 2.46
C LEU A 44 -6.18 -3.02 1.31
N ILE A 45 -6.47 -2.38 0.18
CA ILE A 45 -7.11 -3.00 -0.99
C ILE A 45 -6.13 -3.88 -1.79
N GLY A 46 -4.82 -3.80 -1.53
CA GLY A 46 -3.79 -4.61 -2.21
C GLY A 46 -2.59 -3.82 -2.73
N GLY A 47 -2.55 -2.52 -2.45
CA GLY A 47 -1.44 -1.63 -2.81
C GLY A 47 -0.26 -1.68 -1.84
N SER A 48 -0.25 -2.57 -0.83
CA SER A 48 0.80 -2.66 0.19
C SER A 48 2.23 -2.69 -0.39
N PRO A 49 2.55 -3.50 -1.42
CA PRO A 49 3.88 -3.51 -2.02
C PRO A 49 4.27 -2.14 -2.62
N GLY A 50 3.34 -1.51 -3.34
CA GLY A 50 3.50 -0.21 -3.98
C GLY A 50 3.59 0.92 -2.96
N ALA A 51 2.85 0.85 -1.85
CA ALA A 51 2.95 1.77 -0.74
C ALA A 51 4.32 1.66 -0.05
N LEU A 52 4.82 0.45 0.20
CA LEU A 52 6.17 0.22 0.75
C LEU A 52 7.27 0.74 -0.20
N ALA A 53 7.15 0.45 -1.49
CA ALA A 53 8.07 0.92 -2.51
C ALA A 53 8.07 2.45 -2.59
N ALA A 54 6.90 3.07 -2.69
CA ALA A 54 6.73 4.52 -2.73
C ALA A 54 7.25 5.19 -1.46
N ARG A 55 7.05 4.59 -0.27
CA ARG A 55 7.59 5.12 0.99
C ARG A 55 9.11 5.19 0.96
N ARG A 56 9.77 4.14 0.45
CA ARG A 56 11.24 4.10 0.26
C ARG A 56 11.70 5.11 -0.80
N LEU A 57 11.04 5.12 -1.97
CA LEU A 57 11.43 5.93 -3.13
C LEU A 57 11.29 7.43 -2.86
N PHE A 58 10.21 7.84 -2.19
CA PHE A 58 9.92 9.25 -1.92
C PHE A 58 10.43 9.73 -0.56
N ARG A 59 11.06 8.85 0.25
CA ARG A 59 11.42 9.08 1.66
C ARG A 59 10.27 9.74 2.44
N HIS A 60 9.06 9.27 2.14
CA HIS A 60 7.84 9.93 2.57
C HIS A 60 7.50 9.55 4.01
N LYS A 61 7.42 10.56 4.89
CA LYS A 61 7.03 10.47 6.31
C LYS A 61 7.51 9.20 7.04
N THR A 62 8.83 9.00 7.11
CA THR A 62 9.44 7.90 7.88
C THR A 62 9.51 8.18 9.39
N ARG A 63 9.33 9.43 9.84
CA ARG A 63 9.66 9.87 11.21
C ARG A 63 8.50 10.12 12.18
N LYS A 64 7.27 10.43 11.73
CA LYS A 64 6.13 10.62 12.64
C LYS A 64 5.12 9.48 12.46
N GLN A 65 5.01 8.63 13.47
CA GLN A 65 4.00 7.57 13.58
C GLN A 65 2.64 8.23 13.85
N PRO A 66 1.59 7.87 13.08
CA PRO A 66 1.07 6.50 13.03
C PRO A 66 1.13 5.79 11.66
N PHE A 67 1.46 6.47 10.56
CA PHE A 67 1.35 5.90 9.19
C PHE A 67 2.14 4.61 8.96
N THR A 68 3.40 4.57 9.41
CA THR A 68 4.28 3.42 9.20
C THR A 68 3.78 2.18 9.93
N THR A 69 3.24 2.37 11.14
CA THR A 69 2.70 1.30 11.99
C THR A 69 1.48 0.67 11.34
N TRP A 70 0.53 1.50 10.86
CA TRP A 70 -0.66 1.01 10.15
C TRP A 70 -0.30 0.28 8.86
N LEU A 71 0.67 0.78 8.08
CA LEU A 71 1.09 0.11 6.85
C LEU A 71 1.66 -1.29 7.14
N TRP A 72 2.47 -1.43 8.19
CA TRP A 72 3.01 -2.74 8.59
C TRP A 72 1.92 -3.67 9.10
N LEU A 73 0.96 -3.18 9.90
CA LEU A 73 -0.17 -3.97 10.36
C LEU A 73 -1.01 -4.51 9.20
N ILE A 74 -1.31 -3.66 8.20
CA ILE A 74 -2.05 -4.06 7.00
C ILE A 74 -1.28 -5.13 6.22
N ALA A 75 0.02 -4.92 6.00
CA ALA A 75 0.85 -5.90 5.29
C ALA A 75 0.93 -7.23 6.03
N LEU A 76 1.06 -7.21 7.37
CA LEU A 76 1.11 -8.41 8.20
C LEU A 76 -0.24 -9.17 8.16
N ALA A 77 -1.36 -8.45 8.25
CA ALA A 77 -2.69 -9.02 8.17
C ALA A 77 -2.95 -9.68 6.81
N GLN A 78 -2.56 -9.02 5.71
CA GLN A 78 -2.69 -9.59 4.36
C GLN A 78 -1.83 -10.86 4.20
N MET A 79 -0.59 -10.86 4.69
CA MET A 79 0.26 -12.05 4.65
C MET A 79 -0.31 -13.19 5.50
N GLY A 80 -0.81 -12.89 6.71
CA GLY A 80 -1.44 -13.88 7.60
C GLY A 80 -2.69 -14.50 6.99
N CYS A 81 -3.60 -13.68 6.45
CA CYS A 81 -4.80 -14.17 5.76
C CYS A 81 -4.44 -15.01 4.53
N GLY A 82 -3.49 -14.55 3.70
CA GLY A 82 -3.04 -15.30 2.52
C GLY A 82 -2.41 -16.65 2.88
N ALA A 83 -1.53 -16.66 3.89
CA ALA A 83 -0.91 -17.89 4.38
C ALA A 83 -1.93 -18.86 5.00
N GLY A 84 -2.89 -18.35 5.78
CA GLY A 84 -3.96 -19.15 6.37
C GLY A 84 -4.88 -19.77 5.30
N LEU A 85 -5.23 -18.99 4.26
CA LEU A 85 -6.01 -19.49 3.13
C LEU A 85 -5.25 -20.56 2.34
N LEU A 86 -3.96 -20.34 2.07
CA LEU A 86 -3.09 -21.34 1.43
C LEU A 86 -2.96 -22.61 2.26
N ALA A 87 -2.73 -22.49 3.57
CA ALA A 87 -2.64 -23.63 4.46
C ALA A 87 -3.96 -24.42 4.54
N PHE A 88 -5.11 -23.72 4.49
CA PHE A 88 -6.42 -24.35 4.42
C PHE A 88 -6.62 -25.11 3.10
N ILE A 89 -6.27 -24.49 1.97
CA ILE A 89 -6.37 -25.12 0.63
C ILE A 89 -5.44 -26.33 0.49
N LEU A 90 -4.25 -26.30 1.10
CA LEU A 90 -3.28 -27.41 1.04
C LEU A 90 -3.63 -28.57 1.99
N ARG A 91 -4.57 -28.36 2.92
CA ARG A 91 -4.93 -29.29 3.98
C ARG A 91 -6.35 -29.86 3.83
N GLY A 92 -7.11 -29.38 2.85
CA GLY A 92 -8.37 -29.96 2.38
C GLY A 92 -8.15 -30.69 1.06
#